data_AF-A0A7Y2B1K0-F1
#
_entry.id   AF-A0A7Y2B1K0-F1
#
_cell.length_a   1.000
_cell.length_b   1.000
_cell.length_c   1.000
_cell.angle_alpha   90.00
_cell.angle_beta   90.00
_cell.angle_gamma   90.00
#
_symmetry.space_group_name_H-M   'P 1'
#
loop_
_entity.id
_entity.type
_entity.pdbx_description
1 polymer ?
#
loop_
_entity_poly.entity_id
_entity_poly.type
_entity_poly.pdbx_seq_one_letter_code
_entity_poly.pdbx_strand_id
1 'polypeptide(L)'
;HRVLKHGGVVYAETPFIQQVHGGRYDFTRFTDLGHRRLFRKFEEIERGSACGPGMALAWTYQYFLMSFATTRVTRALLRDFASLTSFFLKYFDSHLVDKPGTQDAASGYYFMGSKEGRVMHDRELIQQYRGGLKV
;
A
#
# COMPACT_ATOMS: atom_id res chain seq x y z
N HIS A 1 -0.84 10.75 -17.48
CA HIS A 1 -0.10 11.96 -17.88
C HIS A 1 -0.68 12.65 -19.12
N ARG A 2 -1.05 11.95 -20.20
CA ARG A 2 -1.55 12.57 -21.45
C ARG A 2 -2.82 13.40 -21.28
N VAL A 3 -3.75 12.95 -20.44
CA VAL A 3 -5.09 13.57 -20.27
C VAL A 3 -5.12 14.75 -19.29
N LEU A 4 -4.09 14.93 -18.46
CA LEU A 4 -4.03 16.03 -17.49
C LEU A 4 -3.42 17.27 -18.15
N LYS A 5 -4.00 18.44 -17.89
CA LYS A 5 -3.35 19.73 -18.17
C LYS A 5 -2.15 19.94 -17.23
N HIS A 6 -1.27 20.88 -17.55
CA HIS A 6 -0.21 21.31 -16.65
C HIS A 6 -0.80 21.80 -15.31
N GLY A 7 -0.17 21.43 -14.19
CA GLY A 7 -0.71 21.66 -12.84
C GLY A 7 -1.92 20.79 -12.47
N GLY A 8 -2.39 19.91 -13.36
CA GLY A 8 -3.46 18.96 -13.05
C GLY A 8 -3.00 17.89 -12.07
N VAL A 9 -3.86 17.52 -11.12
CA VAL A 9 -3.54 16.58 -10.03
C VAL A 9 -3.88 15.14 -10.42
N VAL A 10 -3.03 14.20 -10.03
CA VAL A 10 -3.31 12.77 -10.01
C VAL A 10 -3.35 12.29 -8.56
N TYR A 11 -4.30 11.40 -8.26
CA TYR A 11 -4.33 10.61 -7.04
C TYR A 11 -4.37 9.13 -7.44
N ALA A 12 -3.60 8.30 -6.75
CA ALA A 12 -3.59 6.87 -6.96
C ALA A 12 -3.31 6.14 -5.66
N GLU A 13 -3.92 4.98 -5.50
CA GLU A 13 -3.60 4.02 -4.44
C GLU A 13 -3.20 2.71 -5.08
N THR A 14 -2.12 2.09 -4.58
CA THR A 14 -1.72 0.76 -5.03
C THR A 14 -1.35 -0.14 -3.85
N PRO A 15 -1.75 -1.42 -3.90
CA PRO A 15 -1.40 -2.38 -2.84
C PRO A 15 0.08 -2.70 -2.73
N PHE A 16 0.53 -3.01 -1.51
CA PHE A 16 1.84 -3.57 -1.21
C PHE A 16 1.69 -4.98 -0.64
N ILE A 17 1.41 -5.10 0.67
CA ILE A 17 1.28 -6.39 1.39
C ILE A 17 -0.15 -6.97 1.34
N GLN A 18 -1.18 -6.19 1.01
CA GLN A 18 -2.56 -6.68 0.89
C GLN A 18 -2.66 -7.98 0.08
N GLN A 19 -3.47 -8.97 0.45
CA GLN A 19 -3.60 -10.18 -0.36
C GLN A 19 -4.36 -9.92 -1.67
N VAL A 20 -4.49 -10.95 -2.52
CA VAL A 20 -5.06 -10.81 -3.87
C VAL A 20 -6.45 -10.16 -3.81
N HIS A 21 -6.58 -8.99 -4.45
CA HIS A 21 -7.82 -8.18 -4.45
C HIS A 21 -8.40 -8.04 -5.86
N GLY A 22 -7.56 -8.04 -6.90
CA GLY A 22 -7.97 -8.04 -8.31
C GLY A 22 -8.24 -9.44 -8.91
N GLY A 23 -8.16 -10.50 -8.10
CA GLY A 23 -8.29 -11.88 -8.57
C GLY A 23 -7.27 -12.20 -9.67
N ARG A 24 -7.73 -12.76 -10.80
CA ARG A 24 -6.88 -13.06 -11.97
C ARG A 24 -6.29 -11.82 -12.66
N TYR A 25 -6.63 -10.62 -12.20
CA TYR A 25 -6.19 -9.34 -12.74
C TYR A 25 -5.36 -8.51 -11.75
N ASP A 26 -4.87 -9.13 -10.66
CA ASP A 26 -3.95 -8.50 -9.70
C ASP A 26 -2.50 -8.70 -10.18
N PHE A 27 -1.96 -7.70 -10.89
CA PHE A 27 -0.65 -7.78 -11.56
C PHE A 27 0.43 -6.88 -10.96
N THR A 28 0.11 -6.03 -9.99
CA THR A 28 1.02 -4.95 -9.56
C THR A 28 0.99 -4.77 -8.06
N ARG A 29 2.18 -4.81 -7.45
CA ARG A 29 2.44 -4.46 -6.05
C ARG A 29 3.62 -3.51 -5.97
N PHE A 30 3.49 -2.43 -5.21
CA PHE A 30 4.56 -1.44 -5.10
C PHE A 30 4.88 -1.15 -3.63
N THR A 31 6.17 -1.07 -3.32
CA THR A 31 6.66 -0.39 -2.12
C THR A 31 6.39 1.12 -2.23
N ASP A 32 6.52 1.87 -1.13
CA ASP A 32 6.38 3.35 -1.16
C ASP A 32 7.23 3.98 -2.28
N LEU A 33 8.52 3.63 -2.34
CA LEU A 33 9.43 4.20 -3.32
C LEU A 33 9.15 3.70 -4.75
N GLY A 34 8.72 2.45 -4.90
CA GLY A 34 8.27 1.91 -6.18
C GLY A 34 7.05 2.64 -6.72
N HIS A 35 6.10 2.97 -5.84
CA HIS A 35 4.91 3.74 -6.17
C HIS A 35 5.29 5.18 -6.55
N ARG A 36 6.19 5.81 -5.79
CA ARG A 36 6.74 7.13 -6.15
C ARG A 36 7.42 7.13 -7.53
N ARG A 37 8.15 6.06 -7.86
CA ARG A 37 8.81 5.90 -9.17
C ARG A 37 7.81 5.80 -10.32
N LEU A 38 6.70 5.09 -10.12
CA LEU A 38 5.62 5.00 -11.12
C LEU A 38 5.11 6.39 -11.51
N PHE A 39 5.06 7.30 -10.54
CA PHE A 39 4.66 8.70 -10.71
C PHE A 39 5.83 9.69 -10.83
N ARG A 40 7.02 9.25 -11.27
CA ARG A 40 8.22 10.13 -11.42
C ARG A 40 8.05 11.32 -12.39
N LYS A 41 6.99 11.34 -13.19
CA LYS A 41 6.62 12.46 -14.09
C LYS A 41 5.67 13.47 -13.43
N PHE A 42 5.44 13.32 -12.14
CA PHE A 42 4.61 14.19 -11.33
C PHE A 42 5.46 14.72 -10.18
N GLU A 43 5.28 16.01 -9.87
CA GLU A 43 5.76 16.58 -8.63
C GLU A 43 4.89 16.04 -7.50
N GLU A 44 5.53 15.65 -6.40
CA GLU A 44 4.83 15.08 -5.25
C GLU A 44 4.15 16.21 -4.48
N ILE A 45 2.84 16.08 -4.25
CA ILE A 45 2.10 16.92 -3.30
C ILE A 45 2.09 16.20 -1.95
N GLU A 46 1.72 14.92 -1.96
CA GLU A 46 1.64 14.09 -0.76
C GLU A 46 1.75 12.62 -1.14
N ARG A 47 2.34 11.80 -0.27
CA ARG A 47 2.25 10.34 -0.36
C ARG A 47 2.45 9.72 1.01
N GLY A 48 1.90 8.53 1.19
CA GLY A 48 2.04 7.80 2.43
C GLY A 48 1.33 6.47 2.39
N SER A 49 1.16 5.90 3.58
CA SER A 49 0.43 4.65 3.78
C SER A 49 -1.06 4.92 3.72
N ALA A 50 -1.78 4.27 2.80
CA ALA A 50 -3.24 4.26 2.78
C ALA A 50 -3.80 3.38 3.91
N CYS A 51 -3.07 2.32 4.26
CA CYS A 51 -3.46 1.33 5.26
C CYS A 51 -2.19 0.80 5.94
N GLY A 52 -2.10 0.90 7.28
CA GLY A 52 -0.88 0.64 8.03
C GLY A 52 -0.52 -0.83 8.24
N PRO A 53 0.54 -1.11 9.02
CA PRO A 53 1.05 -2.47 9.24
C PRO A 53 0.13 -3.35 10.08
N GLY A 54 -0.69 -2.78 10.97
CA GLY A 54 -1.71 -3.48 11.73
C GLY A 54 -2.80 -4.04 10.83
N MET A 55 -3.28 -3.26 9.85
CA MET A 55 -4.18 -3.76 8.82
C MET A 55 -3.51 -4.82 7.93
N ALA A 56 -2.26 -4.60 7.52
CA ALA A 56 -1.50 -5.56 6.72
C ALA A 56 -1.40 -6.93 7.43
N LEU A 57 -1.12 -6.92 8.74
CA LEU A 57 -1.05 -8.12 9.57
C LEU A 57 -2.42 -8.80 9.71
N ALA A 58 -3.48 -8.05 9.99
CA ALA A 58 -4.84 -8.59 10.11
C ALA A 58 -5.28 -9.31 8.82
N TRP A 59 -5.04 -8.70 7.67
CA TRP A 59 -5.36 -9.32 6.38
C TRP A 59 -4.49 -10.54 6.10
N THR A 60 -3.19 -10.46 6.38
CA THR A 60 -2.27 -11.61 6.21
C THR A 60 -2.71 -12.79 7.05
N TYR A 61 -3.05 -12.56 8.31
CA TYR A 61 -3.58 -13.58 9.21
C TYR A 61 -4.90 -14.19 8.69
N GLN A 62 -5.85 -13.34 8.26
CA GLN A 62 -7.11 -13.80 7.68
C GLN A 62 -6.91 -14.69 6.45
N TYR A 63 -6.08 -14.25 5.51
CA TYR A 63 -5.84 -15.01 4.28
C TYR A 63 -5.01 -16.27 4.52
N PHE A 64 -4.08 -16.24 5.49
CA PHE A 64 -3.39 -17.43 5.95
C PHE A 64 -4.38 -18.49 6.43
N LEU A 65 -5.33 -18.12 7.31
CA LEU A 65 -6.36 -19.05 7.77
C LEU A 65 -7.28 -19.52 6.63
N MET A 66 -7.75 -18.60 5.79
CA MET A 66 -8.59 -18.95 4.65
C MET A 66 -7.91 -19.87 3.61
N SER A 67 -6.57 -19.98 3.62
CA SER A 67 -5.84 -20.88 2.73
C SER A 67 -6.05 -22.37 3.05
N PHE A 68 -6.46 -22.70 4.27
CA PHE A 68 -6.82 -24.07 4.67
C PHE A 68 -8.21 -24.50 4.17
N ALA A 69 -9.02 -23.57 3.65
CA ALA A 69 -10.39 -23.85 3.24
C ALA A 69 -10.49 -24.14 1.73
N THR A 70 -11.14 -25.25 1.39
CA THR A 70 -11.51 -25.63 0.01
C THR A 70 -12.97 -25.30 -0.33
N THR A 71 -13.84 -25.19 0.67
CA THR A 71 -15.27 -24.90 0.46
C THR A 71 -15.61 -23.45 0.81
N ARG A 72 -16.70 -22.93 0.22
CA ARG A 72 -17.18 -21.57 0.52
C ARG A 72 -17.56 -21.40 2.00
N VAL A 73 -18.13 -22.43 2.62
CA VAL A 73 -18.57 -22.40 4.02
C VAL A 73 -17.37 -22.35 4.96
N THR A 74 -16.42 -23.28 4.83
CA THR A 74 -15.21 -23.28 5.68
C THR A 74 -14.39 -22.02 5.50
N ARG A 75 -14.33 -21.47 4.27
CA ARG A 75 -13.66 -20.20 4.00
C ARG A 75 -14.34 -19.03 4.69
N ALA A 76 -15.68 -18.98 4.69
CA ALA A 76 -16.43 -17.95 5.41
C ALA A 76 -16.23 -18.05 6.92
N LEU A 77 -16.30 -19.25 7.50
CA LEU A 77 -16.06 -19.47 8.93
C LEU A 77 -14.66 -19.02 9.36
N LEU A 78 -13.62 -19.38 8.59
CA LEU A 78 -12.24 -18.96 8.89
C LEU A 78 -12.03 -17.46 8.72
N ARG A 79 -12.67 -16.84 7.73
CA ARG A 79 -12.66 -15.38 7.57
C ARG A 79 -13.28 -14.69 8.79
N ASP A 80 -14.44 -15.15 9.23
CA ASP A 80 -15.17 -14.53 10.34
C ASP A 80 -14.42 -14.74 11.66
N PHE A 81 -13.87 -15.94 11.87
CA PHE A 81 -12.96 -16.23 12.99
C PHE A 81 -11.74 -15.31 13.00
N ALA A 82 -11.06 -15.15 11.86
CA ALA A 82 -9.91 -14.28 11.74
C ALA A 82 -10.30 -12.81 12.03
N SER A 83 -11.39 -12.34 11.42
CA SER A 83 -11.91 -11.00 11.65
C SER A 83 -12.19 -10.76 13.14
N LEU A 84 -12.82 -11.70 13.84
CA LEU A 84 -13.15 -11.59 15.27
C LEU A 84 -11.90 -11.61 16.17
N THR A 85 -10.88 -12.36 15.79
CA THR A 85 -9.65 -12.51 16.60
C THR A 85 -8.57 -11.48 16.26
N SER A 86 -8.69 -10.78 15.13
CA SER A 86 -7.72 -9.78 14.68
C SER A 86 -8.29 -8.38 14.46
N PHE A 87 -9.56 -8.12 14.80
CA PHE A 87 -10.23 -6.83 14.55
C PHE A 87 -9.48 -5.62 15.14
N PHE A 88 -8.79 -5.85 16.27
CA PHE A 88 -8.12 -4.79 17.02
C PHE A 88 -6.78 -4.38 16.40
N LEU A 89 -6.17 -5.21 15.56
CA LEU A 89 -4.83 -4.96 15.03
C LEU A 89 -4.75 -3.67 14.21
N LYS A 90 -5.79 -3.35 13.43
CA LYS A 90 -5.84 -2.10 12.65
C LYS A 90 -5.81 -0.84 13.53
N TYR A 91 -6.21 -0.92 14.80
CA TYR A 91 -6.18 0.25 15.69
C TYR A 91 -4.77 0.63 16.12
N PHE A 92 -3.78 -0.26 15.96
CA PHE A 92 -2.38 0.15 16.11
C PHE A 92 -1.96 1.12 14.99
N ASP A 93 -2.63 1.12 13.83
CA ASP A 93 -2.23 1.97 12.71
C ASP A 93 -2.32 3.46 13.05
N SER A 94 -3.28 3.89 13.88
CA SER A 94 -3.37 5.29 14.32
C SER A 94 -2.12 5.78 15.07
N HIS A 95 -1.39 4.86 15.72
CA HIS A 95 -0.16 5.15 16.47
C HIS A 95 1.11 4.86 15.68
N LEU A 96 0.99 4.15 14.55
CA LEU A 96 2.12 3.68 13.76
C LEU A 96 2.23 4.38 12.41
N VAL A 97 1.15 4.94 11.86
CA VAL A 97 1.09 5.39 10.47
C VAL A 97 2.18 6.40 10.08
N ASP A 98 2.55 7.28 11.01
CA ASP A 98 3.57 8.32 10.79
C ASP A 98 5.01 7.83 11.04
N LYS A 99 5.19 6.59 11.52
CA LYS A 99 6.52 6.04 11.81
C LYS A 99 7.18 5.52 10.53
N PRO A 100 8.52 5.69 10.37
CA PRO A 100 9.26 5.15 9.22
C PRO A 100 9.02 3.66 8.97
N GLY A 101 8.91 2.86 10.04
CA GLY A 101 8.63 1.42 9.92
C GLY A 101 7.30 1.08 9.23
N THR A 102 6.31 1.98 9.25
CA THR A 102 5.08 1.80 8.47
C THR A 102 5.37 1.84 6.98
N GLN A 103 6.31 2.65 6.52
CA GLN A 103 6.66 2.71 5.09
C GLN A 103 7.30 1.41 4.59
N ASP A 104 7.76 0.53 5.47
CA ASP A 104 8.31 -0.79 5.12
C ASP A 104 7.29 -1.93 5.24
N ALA A 105 6.16 -1.70 5.92
CA ALA A 105 5.23 -2.76 6.31
C ALA A 105 3.74 -2.40 6.05
N ALA A 106 3.47 -1.29 5.36
CA ALA A 106 2.12 -0.88 5.05
C ALA A 106 1.40 -1.91 4.17
N SER A 107 0.08 -1.93 4.30
CA SER A 107 -0.81 -2.74 3.48
C SER A 107 -0.84 -2.22 2.03
N GLY A 108 -0.87 -0.90 1.86
CA GLY A 108 -0.79 -0.22 0.57
C GLY A 108 -0.47 1.26 0.72
N TYR A 109 -0.17 1.92 -0.40
CA TYR A 109 0.26 3.32 -0.44
C TYR A 109 -0.62 4.16 -1.33
N TYR A 110 -0.76 5.43 -0.98
CA TYR A 110 -1.32 6.45 -1.86
C TYR A 110 -0.23 7.40 -2.36
N PHE A 111 -0.49 8.02 -3.51
CA PHE A 111 0.32 9.10 -4.08
C PHE A 111 -0.61 10.17 -4.63
N MET A 112 -0.31 11.42 -4.31
CA MET A 112 -0.92 12.60 -4.88
C MET A 112 0.17 13.49 -5.48
N GLY A 113 -0.02 13.94 -6.72
CA GLY A 113 0.98 14.77 -7.38
C GLY A 113 0.43 15.63 -8.52
N SER A 114 1.10 16.73 -8.81
CA SER A 114 0.77 17.62 -9.94
C SER A 114 1.55 17.23 -11.19
N LYS A 115 0.92 17.40 -12.36
CA LYS A 115 1.58 17.19 -13.64
C LYS A 115 2.52 18.35 -13.95
N GLU A 116 3.81 18.06 -13.76
CA GLU A 116 4.90 18.93 -14.13
C GLU A 116 5.64 18.42 -15.37
N GLY A 117 6.33 19.31 -16.09
CA GLY A 117 7.11 18.97 -17.29
C GLY A 117 8.39 18.18 -17.02
N ARG A 118 8.73 17.92 -15.75
CA ARG A 118 9.98 17.28 -15.33
C ARG A 118 9.78 15.79 -15.05
N VAL A 119 10.79 15.00 -15.40
CA VAL A 119 10.92 13.59 -15.00
C VAL A 119 12.00 13.49 -13.93
N MET A 120 11.65 12.97 -12.76
CA MET A 120 12.61 12.72 -11.67
C MET A 120 13.58 11.58 -12.04
N HIS A 121 14.86 11.78 -11.73
CA HIS A 121 15.90 10.77 -11.95
C HIS A 121 15.92 9.74 -10.82
N ASP A 122 16.31 8.50 -11.13
CA ASP A 122 16.34 7.42 -10.13
C ASP A 122 17.35 7.71 -8.98
N ARG A 123 18.40 8.51 -9.20
CA ARG A 123 19.31 8.96 -8.12
C ARG A 123 18.62 9.88 -7.10
N GLU A 124 17.83 10.83 -7.60
CA GLU A 124 17.03 11.74 -6.78
C GLU A 124 15.93 10.96 -6.04
N LEU A 125 15.31 10.00 -6.73
CA LEU A 125 14.29 9.12 -6.16
C LEU A 125 14.81 8.37 -4.92
N ILE A 126 15.98 7.70 -5.02
CA ILE A 126 16.50 6.87 -3.92
C ILE A 126 16.70 7.67 -2.62
N GLN A 127 17.04 8.97 -2.73
CA GLN A 127 17.18 9.86 -1.58
C GLN A 127 15.84 10.14 -0.86
N GLN A 128 14.70 9.83 -1.48
CA GLN A 128 13.37 10.03 -0.92
C GLN A 128 12.81 8.78 -0.20
N TYR A 129 13.64 7.80 0.12
CA TYR A 129 13.23 6.66 0.92
C TYR A 129 12.85 7.13 2.35
N ARG A 130 11.65 6.76 2.79
CA ARG A 130 11.08 7.15 4.10
C ARG A 130 10.98 6.01 5.09
N GLY A 131 11.45 4.82 4.73
CA GLY A 131 11.41 3.65 5.59
C GLY A 131 12.49 3.65 6.68
N GLY A 132 12.41 2.67 7.56
CA GLY A 132 13.31 2.48 8.69
C GLY A 132 14.58 1.69 8.39
N LEU A 133 14.69 1.06 7.20
CA LEU A 133 15.89 0.30 6.83
C LEU A 133 17.06 1.25 6.52
N LYS A 134 18.13 1.17 7.31
CA LYS A 134 19.37 1.90 7.03
C LYS A 134 20.29 1.00 6.20
N VAL A 135 20.57 1.40 4.96
CA VAL A 135 21.45 0.72 4.00
C VAL A 135 22.70 1.56 3.76
#